data_AF-A0A836UPE2-F1
#
_entry.id   AF-A0A836UPE2-F1
#
_cell.length_a   1.000
_cell.length_b   1.000
_cell.length_c   1.000
_cell.angle_alpha   90.00
_cell.angle_beta   90.00
_cell.angle_gamma   90.00
#
_symmetry.space_group_name_H-M   'P 1'
#
loop_
_entity.id
_entity.type
_entity.pdbx_description
1 polymer ?
#
loop_
_entity_poly.entity_id
_entity_poly.type
_entity_poly.pdbx_seq_one_letter_code
_entity_poly.pdbx_strand_id
1 'polypeptide(L)'
;MNSIRYIFLLVLAFVLQTTWIDFFEISSLKPDLILLVLTYIALREGPLVAICMGFGVGFMQDIYHPADLGLNALSKSLIGFAVGYGRSRIVADNIQVQIGLLFGAVLCHDLIYYLGTSAIGLLDVPYFWLRYGLGRAVYTALLGTLFSAGLTLRRYLFPI
;
A
#
# COMPACT_ATOMS: atom_id res chain seq x y z
N MET A 1 -2.63 18.44 14.30
CA MET A 1 -2.55 17.00 14.64
C MET A 1 -3.15 16.19 13.49
N ASN A 2 -2.35 15.74 12.53
CA ASN A 2 -2.84 15.04 11.34
C ASN A 2 -2.99 13.52 11.55
N SER A 3 -2.42 12.95 12.62
CA SER A 3 -2.36 11.51 12.86
C SER A 3 -3.74 10.85 12.98
N ILE A 4 -4.71 11.52 13.62
CA ILE A 4 -6.09 11.00 13.75
C ILE A 4 -6.73 10.83 12.37
N ARG A 5 -6.52 11.79 11.46
CA ARG A 5 -7.02 11.71 10.09
C ARG A 5 -6.42 10.52 9.34
N TYR A 6 -5.13 10.24 9.54
CA TYR A 6 -4.48 9.11 8.88
C TYR A 6 -4.91 7.76 9.43
N ILE A 7 -5.10 7.65 10.75
CA ILE A 7 -5.69 6.46 11.36
C ILE A 7 -7.06 6.22 10.76
N PHE A 8 -7.91 7.25 10.68
CA PHE A 8 -9.22 7.13 10.05
C PHE A 8 -9.13 6.68 8.60
N LEU A 9 -8.24 7.25 7.79
CA LEU A 9 -8.03 6.85 6.40
C LEU A 9 -7.56 5.39 6.27
N LEU A 10 -6.67 4.93 7.14
CA LEU A 10 -6.19 3.54 7.14
C LEU A 10 -7.27 2.57 7.59
N VAL A 11 -8.06 2.92 8.60
CA VAL A 11 -9.22 2.11 9.03
C VAL A 11 -10.25 2.05 7.92
N LEU A 12 -10.54 3.16 7.25
CA LEU A 12 -11.44 3.18 6.10
C LEU A 12 -10.90 2.31 4.96
N ALA A 13 -9.62 2.43 4.62
CA ALA A 13 -8.98 1.58 3.61
C ALA A 13 -9.03 0.11 4.00
N PHE A 14 -8.81 -0.21 5.28
CA PHE A 14 -8.90 -1.57 5.80
C PHE A 14 -10.31 -2.15 5.67
N VAL A 15 -11.34 -1.39 6.06
CA VAL A 15 -12.74 -1.82 5.93
C VAL A 15 -13.10 -2.02 4.45
N LEU A 16 -12.74 -1.09 3.58
CA LEU A 16 -12.98 -1.24 2.13
C LEU A 16 -12.23 -2.44 1.54
N GLN A 17 -10.98 -2.66 1.97
CA GLN A 17 -10.18 -3.80 1.57
C GLN A 17 -10.80 -5.14 2.02
N THR A 18 -11.48 -5.20 3.16
CA THR A 18 -12.07 -6.46 3.64
C THR A 18 -13.50 -6.68 3.19
N THR A 19 -14.25 -5.61 2.87
CA THR A 19 -15.67 -5.71 2.51
C THR A 19 -15.96 -5.58 1.02
N TRP A 20 -15.27 -4.68 0.32
CA TRP A 20 -15.63 -4.29 -1.05
C TRP A 20 -14.65 -4.81 -2.09
N ILE A 21 -13.45 -5.22 -1.68
CA ILE A 21 -12.38 -5.58 -2.61
C ILE A 21 -12.76 -6.74 -3.53
N ASP A 22 -13.60 -7.65 -3.05
CA ASP A 22 -14.06 -8.81 -3.82
C ASP A 22 -14.91 -8.40 -5.01
N PHE A 23 -15.62 -7.27 -4.93
CA PHE A 23 -16.35 -6.69 -6.07
C PHE A 23 -15.42 -6.05 -7.10
N PHE A 24 -14.21 -5.69 -6.71
CA PHE A 24 -13.16 -5.14 -7.59
C PHE A 24 -12.13 -6.21 -7.99
N GLU A 25 -12.39 -7.49 -7.75
CA GLU A 25 -11.51 -8.57 -8.17
C GLU A 25 -11.57 -8.72 -9.70
N ILE A 26 -10.43 -8.52 -10.37
CA ILE A 26 -10.30 -8.74 -11.82
C ILE A 26 -9.32 -9.89 -12.03
N SER A 27 -9.79 -11.05 -12.51
CA SER A 27 -8.94 -12.24 -12.76
C SER A 27 -8.10 -12.66 -11.53
N SER A 28 -8.69 -12.64 -10.33
CA SER A 28 -8.01 -12.92 -9.05
C SER A 28 -6.94 -11.92 -8.62
N LEU A 29 -6.90 -10.76 -9.26
CA LEU A 29 -6.09 -9.62 -8.83
C LEU A 29 -6.96 -8.66 -8.01
N LYS A 30 -6.53 -8.41 -6.78
CA LYS A 30 -7.12 -7.44 -5.85
C LYS A 30 -6.11 -6.31 -5.62
N PRO A 31 -6.51 -5.04 -5.70
CA PRO A 31 -5.61 -3.93 -5.40
C PRO A 31 -5.31 -3.86 -3.90
N ASP A 32 -4.21 -3.20 -3.53
CA ASP A 32 -3.84 -2.97 -2.13
C ASP A 32 -4.15 -1.51 -1.73
N LEU A 33 -5.38 -1.28 -1.25
CA LEU A 33 -5.83 0.04 -0.82
C LEU A 33 -5.11 0.52 0.44
N ILE A 34 -4.69 -0.40 1.30
CA ILE A 34 -3.98 -0.07 2.54
C ILE A 34 -2.60 0.47 2.19
N LEU A 35 -1.87 -0.20 1.30
CA LEU A 35 -0.55 0.24 0.85
C LEU A 35 -0.63 1.53 0.04
N LEU A 36 -1.71 1.75 -0.72
CA LEU A 36 -1.98 3.03 -1.38
C LEU A 36 -2.07 4.17 -0.36
N VAL A 37 -2.87 4.00 0.69
CA VAL A 37 -3.02 5.04 1.73
C VAL A 37 -1.73 5.19 2.53
N LEU A 38 -1.04 4.10 2.83
CA LEU A 38 0.21 4.12 3.59
C LEU A 38 1.33 4.86 2.85
N THR A 39 1.50 4.63 1.55
CA THR A 39 2.49 5.35 0.74
C THR A 39 2.18 6.85 0.67
N TYR A 40 0.89 7.22 0.57
CA TYR A 40 0.48 8.63 0.67
C TYR A 40 0.86 9.25 2.03
N ILE A 41 0.60 8.55 3.14
CA ILE A 41 0.98 9.02 4.48
C ILE A 41 2.50 9.17 4.59
N ALA A 42 3.26 8.20 4.08
CA ALA A 42 4.72 8.21 4.11
C ALA A 42 5.31 9.41 3.36
N LEU A 43 4.76 9.76 2.19
CA LEU A 43 5.17 10.95 1.43
C LEU A 43 4.80 12.28 2.12
N ARG A 44 3.83 12.29 3.03
CA ARG A 44 3.37 13.51 3.71
C ARG A 44 4.02 13.72 5.07
N GLU A 45 4.14 12.67 5.87
CA GLU A 45 4.57 12.76 7.27
C GLU A 45 6.00 12.23 7.49
N GLY A 46 6.53 11.45 6.55
CA GLY A 46 7.88 10.88 6.62
C GLY A 46 7.93 9.49 7.26
N PRO A 47 9.15 8.97 7.50
CA PRO A 47 9.39 7.55 7.75
C PRO A 47 8.87 7.08 9.11
N LEU A 48 9.04 7.86 10.18
CA LEU A 48 8.65 7.45 11.53
C LEU A 48 7.15 7.17 11.65
N VAL A 49 6.33 8.11 11.16
CA VAL A 49 4.87 7.97 11.16
C VAL A 49 4.44 6.80 10.27
N ALA A 50 5.07 6.64 9.10
CA ALA A 50 4.77 5.54 8.18
C ALA A 50 5.10 4.16 8.77
N ILE A 51 6.20 4.02 9.51
CA ILE A 51 6.54 2.78 10.21
C ILE A 51 5.45 2.44 11.24
N CYS A 52 5.12 3.38 12.13
CA CYS A 52 4.14 3.11 13.19
C CYS A 52 2.76 2.75 12.61
N MET A 53 2.33 3.47 11.58
CA MET A 53 1.05 3.24 10.91
C MET A 53 1.06 1.92 10.12
N GLY A 54 2.15 1.62 9.40
CA GLY A 54 2.35 0.39 8.64
C GLY A 54 2.37 -0.85 9.54
N PHE A 55 3.07 -0.76 10.68
CA PHE A 55 3.06 -1.79 11.71
C PHE A 55 1.64 -2.01 12.24
N GLY A 56 0.96 -0.95 12.65
CA GLY A 56 -0.38 -1.04 13.24
C GLY A 56 -1.39 -1.69 12.29
N VAL A 57 -1.49 -1.19 11.06
CA VAL A 57 -2.44 -1.74 10.08
C VAL A 57 -2.05 -3.14 9.61
N GLY A 58 -0.75 -3.41 9.44
CA GLY A 58 -0.26 -4.73 9.06
C GLY A 58 -0.52 -5.77 10.15
N PHE A 59 -0.30 -5.41 11.41
CA PHE A 59 -0.63 -6.28 12.54
C PHE A 59 -2.12 -6.60 12.60
N MET A 60 -2.99 -5.61 12.32
CA MET A 60 -4.43 -5.86 12.21
C MET A 60 -4.79 -6.83 11.08
N GLN A 61 -4.08 -6.80 9.94
CA GLN A 61 -4.27 -7.78 8.87
C GLN A 61 -3.81 -9.18 9.29
N ASP A 62 -2.68 -9.26 10.00
CA ASP A 62 -2.09 -10.52 10.42
C ASP A 62 -2.97 -11.29 11.42
N ILE A 63 -3.84 -10.61 12.18
CA ILE A 63 -4.82 -11.25 13.09
C ILE A 63 -5.75 -12.22 12.33
N TYR A 64 -6.04 -11.97 11.05
CA TYR A 64 -6.89 -12.84 10.24
C TYR A 64 -6.16 -14.10 9.75
N HIS A 65 -4.83 -14.12 9.77
CA HIS A 65 -4.02 -15.27 9.34
C HIS A 65 -2.86 -15.51 10.32
N PRO A 66 -3.13 -16.10 11.50
CA PRO A 66 -2.14 -16.22 12.58
C PRO A 66 -0.88 -17.01 12.23
N ALA A 67 -0.91 -17.84 11.18
CA ALA A 67 0.26 -18.59 10.71
C ALA A 67 1.40 -17.67 10.24
N ASP A 68 1.06 -16.49 9.71
CA ASP A 68 1.99 -15.48 9.21
C ASP A 68 1.99 -14.23 10.11
N LEU A 69 1.76 -14.40 11.42
CA LEU A 69 1.61 -13.29 12.34
C LEU A 69 2.84 -12.37 12.34
N GLY A 70 2.64 -11.08 12.04
CA GLY A 70 3.69 -10.07 11.98
C GLY A 70 4.30 -9.88 10.59
N LEU A 71 3.97 -10.71 9.59
CA LEU A 71 4.52 -10.60 8.25
C LEU A 71 4.02 -9.35 7.51
N ASN A 72 2.72 -9.03 7.57
CA ASN A 72 2.23 -7.76 7.02
C ASN A 72 2.74 -6.58 7.84
N ALA A 73 2.78 -6.71 9.18
CA ALA A 73 3.30 -5.66 10.05
C ALA A 73 4.74 -5.27 9.67
N LEU A 74 5.62 -6.26 9.48
CA LEU A 74 6.99 -6.06 9.03
C LEU A 74 7.05 -5.48 7.61
N SER A 75 6.38 -6.13 6.65
CA SER A 75 6.42 -5.75 5.24
C SER A 75 5.96 -4.30 5.04
N LYS A 76 4.81 -3.93 5.62
CA LYS A 76 4.26 -2.57 5.50
C LYS A 76 5.10 -1.53 6.23
N SER A 77 5.71 -1.89 7.36
CA SER A 77 6.66 -1.00 8.05
C SER A 77 7.90 -0.70 7.20
N LEU A 78 8.48 -1.72 6.57
CA LEU A 78 9.65 -1.57 5.70
C LEU A 78 9.34 -0.71 4.47
N ILE A 79 8.19 -0.95 3.83
CA ILE A 79 7.76 -0.15 2.68
C ILE A 79 7.43 1.29 3.09
N GLY A 80 6.73 1.47 4.20
CA GLY A 80 6.45 2.78 4.78
C GLY A 80 7.72 3.57 5.09
N PHE A 81 8.73 2.90 5.68
CA PHE A 81 10.05 3.49 5.90
C PHE A 81 10.73 3.89 4.60
N ALA A 82 10.82 2.98 3.62
CA ALA A 82 11.51 3.23 2.35
C ALA A 82 10.91 4.43 1.60
N VAL A 83 9.58 4.46 1.49
CA VAL A 83 8.85 5.57 0.86
C VAL A 83 9.00 6.87 1.67
N GLY A 84 8.84 6.80 2.99
CA GLY A 84 8.93 7.96 3.86
C GLY A 84 10.34 8.56 3.93
N TYR A 85 11.38 7.73 3.87
CA TYR A 85 12.77 8.14 3.81
C TYR A 85 13.08 8.83 2.47
N GLY A 86 12.56 8.30 1.36
CA GLY A 86 12.71 8.88 0.03
C GLY A 86 11.95 10.20 -0.16
N ARG A 87 11.05 10.58 0.75
CA ARG A 87 10.14 11.74 0.64
C ARG A 87 10.83 13.02 0.16
N SER A 88 12.00 13.35 0.68
CA SER A 88 12.72 14.59 0.33
C SER A 88 13.23 14.64 -1.10
N ARG A 89 13.38 13.49 -1.75
CA ARG A 89 13.86 13.33 -3.13
C ARG A 89 12.73 13.09 -4.13
N ILE A 90 11.53 12.80 -3.64
CA ILE A 90 10.38 12.43 -4.47
C ILE A 90 9.54 13.66 -4.76
N VAL A 91 9.37 13.98 -6.05
CA VAL A 91 8.46 15.03 -6.51
C VAL A 91 7.03 14.51 -6.41
N ALA A 92 6.45 14.63 -5.21
CA ALA A 92 5.15 14.05 -4.89
C ALA A 92 3.97 14.67 -5.67
N ASP A 93 4.17 15.77 -6.41
CA ASP A 93 3.12 16.37 -7.26
C ASP A 93 3.14 15.80 -8.69
N ASN A 94 4.19 15.08 -9.08
CA ASN A 94 4.25 14.44 -10.40
C ASN A 94 3.54 13.07 -10.37
N ILE A 95 2.45 12.94 -11.13
CA ILE A 95 1.66 11.71 -11.20
C ILE A 95 2.46 10.50 -11.69
N GLN A 96 3.42 10.69 -12.61
CA GLN A 96 4.27 9.60 -13.10
C GLN A 96 5.18 9.06 -11.99
N VAL A 97 5.69 9.94 -11.13
CA VAL A 97 6.51 9.55 -9.99
C VAL A 97 5.68 8.80 -8.95
N GLN A 98 4.44 9.24 -8.69
CA GLN A 98 3.52 8.54 -7.78
C GLN A 98 3.16 7.14 -8.28
N ILE A 99 2.91 6.98 -9.60
CA ILE A 99 2.66 5.67 -10.23
C ILE A 99 3.85 4.74 -10.00
N GLY A 100 5.05 5.19 -10.40
CA GLY A 100 6.27 4.37 -10.28
C GLY A 100 6.56 3.99 -8.83
N LEU A 101 6.32 4.91 -7.90
CA LEU A 101 6.48 4.67 -6.47
C LEU A 101 5.49 3.65 -5.93
N LEU A 102 4.20 3.78 -6.23
CA LEU A 102 3.18 2.83 -5.80
C LEU A 102 3.43 1.44 -6.40
N PHE A 103 3.75 1.39 -7.68
CA PHE A 103 4.10 0.15 -8.37
C PHE A 103 5.29 -0.54 -7.69
N GLY A 104 6.38 0.17 -7.45
CA GLY A 104 7.56 -0.36 -6.76
C GLY A 104 7.27 -0.76 -5.32
N ALA A 105 6.48 0.04 -4.59
CA ALA A 105 6.08 -0.25 -3.21
C ALA A 105 5.30 -1.57 -3.11
N VAL A 106 4.33 -1.79 -4.01
CA VAL A 106 3.54 -3.04 -4.05
C VAL A 106 4.42 -4.22 -4.44
N LEU A 107 5.28 -4.08 -5.45
CA LEU A 107 6.18 -5.17 -5.85
C LEU A 107 7.14 -5.58 -4.74
N CYS A 108 7.75 -4.61 -4.06
CA CYS A 108 8.63 -4.88 -2.94
C CYS A 108 7.85 -5.47 -1.76
N HIS A 109 6.65 -4.96 -1.45
CA HIS A 109 5.78 -5.51 -0.43
C HIS A 109 5.48 -7.00 -0.69
N ASP A 110 4.99 -7.31 -1.89
CA ASP A 110 4.59 -8.67 -2.26
C ASP A 110 5.81 -9.61 -2.31
N LEU A 111 6.99 -9.12 -2.70
CA LEU A 111 8.21 -9.92 -2.62
C LEU A 111 8.55 -10.30 -1.17
N ILE A 112 8.55 -9.32 -0.25
CA ILE A 112 8.82 -9.56 1.17
C ILE A 112 7.77 -10.52 1.75
N TYR A 113 6.50 -10.30 1.43
CA TYR A 113 5.40 -11.14 1.88
C TYR A 113 5.53 -12.58 1.37
N TYR A 114 5.76 -12.79 0.06
CA TYR A 114 5.89 -14.14 -0.50
C TYR A 114 7.14 -14.88 -0.04
N LEU A 115 8.22 -14.17 0.30
CA LEU A 115 9.41 -14.78 0.90
C LEU A 115 9.18 -15.28 2.34
N GLY A 116 8.25 -14.66 3.07
CA GLY A 116 8.03 -14.95 4.49
C GLY A 116 6.77 -15.76 4.81
N THR A 117 5.83 -15.89 3.87
CA THR A 117 4.56 -16.60 4.10
C THR A 117 4.79 -18.11 4.20
N SER A 118 4.05 -18.75 5.10
CA SER A 118 4.00 -20.20 5.25
C SER A 118 3.09 -20.90 4.23
N ALA A 119 2.32 -20.15 3.43
CA ALA A 119 1.31 -20.68 2.52
C ALA A 119 1.88 -21.26 1.21
N ILE A 120 3.10 -20.88 0.82
CA ILE A 120 3.75 -21.33 -0.43
C ILE A 120 5.20 -21.74 -0.17
N GLY A 121 5.75 -22.61 -1.03
CA GLY A 121 7.17 -22.95 -0.99
C GLY A 121 8.06 -21.84 -1.56
N LEU A 122 9.30 -21.73 -1.08
CA LEU A 122 10.29 -20.77 -1.60
C LEU A 122 10.53 -20.89 -3.11
N LEU A 123 10.40 -22.10 -3.67
CA LEU A 123 10.55 -22.34 -5.11
C LEU A 123 9.39 -21.79 -5.94
N ASP A 124 8.21 -21.60 -5.32
CA ASP A 124 7.02 -21.07 -6.00
C ASP A 124 6.98 -19.54 -5.98
N VAL A 125 7.77 -18.89 -5.11
CA VAL A 125 7.81 -17.43 -4.94
C VAL A 125 7.98 -16.68 -6.27
N PRO A 126 8.93 -17.05 -7.17
CA PRO A 126 9.09 -16.33 -8.44
C PRO A 126 7.82 -16.39 -9.31
N TYR A 127 7.13 -17.54 -9.33
CA TYR A 127 5.89 -17.70 -10.10
C TYR A 127 4.77 -16.85 -9.52
N PHE A 128 4.53 -16.89 -8.20
CA PHE A 128 3.49 -16.10 -7.54
C PHE A 128 3.76 -14.59 -7.64
N TRP A 129 5.01 -14.18 -7.43
CA TRP A 129 5.40 -12.78 -7.50
C TRP A 129 5.23 -12.21 -8.92
N LEU A 130 5.61 -12.97 -9.95
CA LEU A 130 5.44 -12.55 -11.34
C LEU A 130 3.97 -12.57 -11.77
N ARG A 131 3.20 -13.59 -11.36
CA ARG A 131 1.79 -13.75 -11.77
C ARG A 131 0.86 -12.78 -11.05
N TYR A 132 0.96 -12.70 -9.73
CA TYR A 132 0.05 -11.93 -8.88
C TYR A 132 0.64 -10.58 -8.46
N GLY A 133 1.93 -10.54 -8.11
CA GLY A 133 2.60 -9.32 -7.67
C GLY A 133 2.63 -8.23 -8.74
N LEU A 134 3.01 -8.57 -9.98
CA LEU A 134 2.97 -7.62 -11.11
C LEU A 134 1.54 -7.11 -11.36
N GLY A 135 0.56 -8.02 -11.42
CA GLY A 135 -0.83 -7.65 -11.67
C GLY A 135 -1.39 -6.73 -10.58
N ARG A 136 -1.12 -7.05 -9.31
CA ARG A 136 -1.51 -6.23 -8.15
C ARG A 136 -0.82 -4.87 -8.16
N ALA A 137 0.45 -4.81 -8.52
CA ALA A 137 1.21 -3.56 -8.60
C ALA A 137 0.67 -2.63 -9.68
N VAL A 138 0.42 -3.16 -10.89
CA VAL A 138 -0.22 -2.38 -11.97
C VAL A 138 -1.59 -1.89 -11.53
N TYR A 139 -2.42 -2.78 -10.98
CA TYR A 139 -3.78 -2.43 -10.61
C TYR A 139 -3.82 -1.35 -9.51
N THR A 140 -3.03 -1.53 -8.46
CA THR A 140 -2.95 -0.57 -7.35
C THR A 140 -2.40 0.78 -7.81
N ALA A 141 -1.38 0.79 -8.67
CA ALA A 141 -0.82 2.02 -9.22
C ALA A 141 -1.84 2.78 -10.09
N LEU A 142 -2.61 2.08 -10.93
CA LEU A 142 -3.70 2.68 -11.71
C LEU A 142 -4.84 3.21 -10.83
N LEU A 143 -5.18 2.56 -9.72
CA LEU A 143 -6.13 3.15 -8.77
C LEU A 143 -5.55 4.37 -8.05
N GLY A 144 -4.25 4.35 -7.75
CA GLY A 144 -3.53 5.48 -7.20
C GLY A 144 -3.57 6.72 -8.08
N THR A 145 -3.52 6.57 -9.41
CA THR A 145 -3.65 7.71 -10.33
C THR A 145 -5.03 8.33 -10.26
N LEU A 146 -6.09 7.51 -10.23
CA LEU A 146 -7.46 8.00 -10.11
C LEU A 146 -7.66 8.75 -8.79
N PHE A 147 -7.10 8.23 -7.71
CA PHE A 147 -7.12 8.89 -6.40
C PHE A 147 -6.39 10.25 -6.44
N SER A 148 -5.20 10.30 -7.01
CA SER A 148 -4.41 11.54 -7.14
C SER A 148 -5.05 12.56 -8.09
N ALA A 149 -5.62 12.10 -9.21
CA ALA A 149 -6.36 12.93 -10.14
C ALA A 149 -7.60 13.55 -9.47
N GLY A 150 -8.33 12.78 -8.66
CA GLY A 150 -9.48 13.28 -7.90
C GLY A 150 -9.09 14.36 -6.87
N LEU A 151 -7.96 14.17 -6.18
CA LEU A 151 -7.42 15.18 -5.27
C LEU A 151 -6.99 16.47 -6.00
N THR A 152 -6.42 16.32 -7.20
CA THR A 152 -6.01 17.45 -8.04
C THR A 152 -7.22 18.22 -8.57
N LEU A 153 -8.25 17.51 -9.04
CA LEU A 153 -9.50 18.12 -9.52
C LEU A 153 -10.21 18.89 -8.39
N ARG A 154 -10.23 18.34 -7.16
CA ARG A 154 -10.78 19.05 -6.00
C ARG A 154 -10.08 20.38 -5.73
N ARG A 155 -8.75 20.44 -5.89
CA ARG A 155 -7.98 21.68 -5.70
C ARG A 155 -8.30 22.72 -6.78
N TYR A 156 -8.57 22.29 -8.01
CA TYR A 156 -9.00 23.18 -9.09
C TYR A 156 -10.44 23.69 -8.91
N LEU A 157 -11.36 22.85 -8.45
CA LEU A 157 -12.77 23.20 -8.29
C LEU A 157 -13.07 24.00 -7.02
N PHE A 158 -12.29 23.79 -5.95
CA PHE A 158 -12.46 24.49 -4.67
C PHE A 158 -11.12 25.09 -4.20
N PRO A 159 -10.62 26.14 -4.86
CA PRO A 159 -9.49 26.91 -4.35
C PRO A 159 -9.99 27.72 -3.15
N ILE A 160 -9.62 27.29 -1.94
CA ILE A 160 -9.80 28.06 -0.70
C ILE A 160 -8.44 28.62 -0.32
#